data_AF-V4PA20-F1
#
_entry.id   AF-V4PA20-F1
#
_cell.length_a   1.000
_cell.length_b   1.000
_cell.length_c   1.000
_cell.angle_alpha   90.00
_cell.angle_beta   90.00
_cell.angle_gamma   90.00
#
_symmetry.space_group_name_H-M   'P 1'
#
loop_
_entity.id
_entity.type
_entity.pdbx_description
1 polymer ?
#
loop_
_entity_poly.entity_id
_entity_poly.type
_entity_poly.pdbx_seq_one_letter_code
_entity_poly.pdbx_strand_id
1 'polypeptide(L)'
;MNIRAATICSFACSFAVLLFTAPHAFAAGWTLSPPHDGHLVQLSLGAPEAPTYLFSCTPSNVRITYFGATELLDIQTGQKIDDAPGATITPGASVMALYTGKGSPDFMAAEAVANATKGWNLTITLAKDDKQLRQIEKSKMLSLFTTGTTMAVELSSDDRALVRDFLKQCSAT
;
A
#
# COMPACT_ATOMS: atom_id res chain seq x y z
N MET A 1 25.07 21.49 77.14
CA MET A 1 23.92 20.57 77.01
C MET A 1 24.14 19.71 75.79
N ASN A 2 24.34 18.41 76.00
CA ASN A 2 24.59 17.38 74.98
C ASN A 2 23.30 16.97 74.28
N ILE A 3 23.23 17.03 72.93
CA ILE A 3 22.28 16.24 72.10
C ILE A 3 22.96 15.99 70.73
N ARG A 4 23.61 14.83 70.55
CA ARG A 4 23.20 13.61 69.81
C ARG A 4 23.47 13.63 68.29
N ALA A 5 24.23 12.62 67.89
CA ALA A 5 24.46 12.15 66.54
C ALA A 5 23.16 11.70 65.84
N ALA A 6 23.09 11.89 64.53
CA ALA A 6 22.13 11.22 63.66
C ALA A 6 22.81 10.82 62.34
N THR A 7 22.88 9.51 62.18
CA THR A 7 23.25 8.69 61.03
C THR A 7 22.58 9.14 59.73
N ILE A 8 23.34 9.26 58.64
CA ILE A 8 22.80 9.47 57.29
C ILE A 8 22.90 8.16 56.51
N CYS A 9 21.73 7.62 56.17
CA CYS A 9 21.54 6.43 55.35
C CYS A 9 22.05 6.61 53.91
N SER A 10 22.81 5.63 53.45
CA SER A 10 23.13 5.39 52.04
C SER A 10 21.87 5.00 51.26
N PHE A 11 21.49 5.79 50.26
CA PHE A 11 20.53 5.38 49.22
C PHE A 11 21.30 4.99 47.96
N ALA A 12 21.37 3.68 47.72
CA ALA A 12 21.78 3.12 46.44
C ALA A 12 20.69 3.45 45.40
N CYS A 13 21.01 4.34 44.46
CA CYS A 13 20.16 4.67 43.34
C CYS A 13 20.30 3.56 42.28
N SER A 14 19.43 2.55 42.37
CA SER A 14 19.27 1.54 41.32
C SER A 14 18.71 2.21 40.07
N PHE A 15 19.59 2.50 39.10
CA PHE A 15 19.20 2.92 37.76
C PHE A 15 18.52 1.74 37.04
N ALA A 16 17.19 1.67 37.15
CA ALA A 16 16.38 0.82 36.30
C ALA A 16 16.38 1.43 34.88
N VAL A 17 17.23 0.90 34.00
CA VAL A 17 17.21 1.22 32.57
C VAL A 17 15.94 0.62 31.98
N LEU A 18 14.90 1.43 31.86
CA LEU A 18 13.74 1.12 31.02
C LEU A 18 14.24 1.10 29.57
N LEU A 19 14.50 -0.10 29.05
CA LEU A 19 14.64 -0.35 27.63
C LEU A 19 13.30 -0.01 26.97
N PHE A 20 13.16 1.24 26.51
CA PHE A 20 12.16 1.60 25.53
C PHE A 20 12.45 0.79 24.26
N THR A 21 11.77 -0.32 24.07
CA THR A 21 11.63 -0.92 22.75
C THR A 21 10.88 0.09 21.90
N ALA A 22 11.61 0.85 21.09
CA ALA A 22 11.00 1.66 20.05
C ALA A 22 10.06 0.76 19.25
N PRO A 23 8.80 1.18 18.97
CA PRO A 23 7.95 0.43 18.06
C PRO A 23 8.75 0.25 16.77
N HIS A 24 8.93 -1.00 16.36
CA HIS A 24 9.54 -1.30 15.08
C HIS A 24 8.70 -0.57 14.04
N ALA A 25 9.28 0.44 13.40
CA ALA A 25 8.71 0.99 12.18
C ALA A 25 8.58 -0.22 11.25
N PHE A 26 7.34 -0.66 10.99
CA PHE A 26 7.08 -1.67 9.98
C PHE A 26 7.71 -1.13 8.69
N ALA A 27 8.82 -1.73 8.28
CA ALA A 27 9.35 -1.47 6.96
C ALA A 27 8.23 -1.89 6.00
N ALA A 28 7.58 -0.91 5.37
CA ALA A 28 6.54 -1.11 4.38
C ALA A 28 7.19 -1.78 3.17
N GLY A 29 7.31 -3.10 3.25
CA GLY A 29 7.88 -3.95 2.22
C GLY A 29 6.78 -4.64 1.44
N TRP A 30 7.14 -5.14 0.26
CA TRP A 30 6.27 -6.01 -0.49
C TRP A 30 6.16 -7.37 0.21
N THR A 31 4.96 -7.93 0.25
CA THR A 31 4.72 -9.28 0.78
C THR A 31 3.91 -10.10 -0.21
N LEU A 32 4.25 -11.38 -0.31
CA LEU A 32 3.54 -12.34 -1.13
C LEU A 32 2.72 -13.25 -0.23
N SER A 33 1.41 -13.29 -0.44
CA SER A 33 0.47 -14.11 0.32
C SER A 33 -0.04 -15.29 -0.52
N PRO A 34 -0.23 -16.47 0.09
CA PRO A 34 -0.75 -17.65 -0.59
C PRO A 34 -2.21 -17.45 -1.05
N PRO A 35 -2.74 -18.37 -1.89
CA PRO A 35 -4.13 -18.34 -2.32
C PRO A 35 -5.12 -18.21 -1.15
N HIS A 36 -6.13 -17.35 -1.32
CA HIS A 36 -7.19 -17.10 -0.34
C HIS A 36 -8.44 -16.52 -1.04
N ASP A 37 -9.64 -16.88 -0.58
CA ASP A 37 -10.93 -16.28 -0.99
C ASP A 37 -11.11 -16.06 -2.50
N GLY A 38 -10.93 -17.13 -3.30
CA GLY A 38 -11.11 -17.07 -4.76
C GLY A 38 -9.96 -16.38 -5.52
N HIS A 39 -8.91 -15.95 -4.81
CA HIS A 39 -7.67 -15.46 -5.37
C HIS A 39 -6.56 -16.51 -5.27
N LEU A 40 -5.74 -16.59 -6.31
CA LEU A 40 -4.72 -17.63 -6.46
C LEU A 40 -3.40 -17.25 -5.77
N VAL A 41 -3.01 -15.99 -5.85
CA VAL A 41 -1.84 -15.44 -5.16
C VAL A 41 -2.07 -13.95 -5.02
N GLN A 42 -1.54 -13.36 -3.95
CA GLN A 42 -1.63 -11.93 -3.70
C GLN A 42 -0.26 -11.34 -3.43
N LEU A 43 -0.01 -10.15 -3.97
CA LEU A 43 1.18 -9.35 -3.71
C LEU A 43 0.71 -8.00 -3.15
N SER A 44 1.15 -7.65 -1.95
CA SER A 44 0.73 -6.42 -1.27
C SER A 44 1.92 -5.57 -0.84
N LEU A 45 1.69 -4.26 -0.74
CA LEU A 45 2.63 -3.31 -0.16
C LEU A 45 1.95 -2.59 1.01
N GLY A 46 2.62 -2.53 2.16
CA GLY A 46 2.11 -1.89 3.37
C GLY A 46 1.98 -2.90 4.51
N ALA A 47 1.21 -2.54 5.55
CA ALA A 47 0.93 -3.47 6.63
C ALA A 47 -0.07 -4.55 6.15
N PRO A 48 0.02 -5.81 6.63
CA PRO A 48 -0.90 -6.88 6.21
C PRO A 48 -2.39 -6.53 6.39
N GLU A 49 -2.72 -5.85 7.49
CA GLU A 49 -4.08 -5.40 7.83
C GLU A 49 -4.49 -4.08 7.17
N ALA A 50 -3.54 -3.35 6.60
CA ALA A 50 -3.76 -2.05 5.98
C ALA A 50 -2.83 -1.88 4.76
N PRO A 51 -3.01 -2.69 3.71
CA PRO A 51 -2.19 -2.58 2.52
C PRO A 51 -2.47 -1.25 1.82
N THR A 52 -1.44 -0.64 1.27
CA THR A 52 -1.58 0.50 0.38
C THR A 52 -1.83 0.04 -1.05
N TYR A 53 -1.09 -0.99 -1.51
CA TYR A 53 -1.33 -1.66 -2.78
C TYR A 53 -1.65 -3.13 -2.58
N LEU A 54 -2.53 -3.66 -3.42
CA LEU A 54 -2.81 -5.09 -3.51
C LEU A 54 -2.94 -5.50 -4.98
N PHE A 55 -2.20 -6.52 -5.35
CA PHE A 55 -2.26 -7.20 -6.63
C PHE A 55 -2.84 -8.58 -6.35
N SER A 56 -4.06 -8.83 -6.81
CA SER A 56 -4.77 -10.08 -6.58
C SER A 56 -4.93 -10.83 -7.90
N CYS A 57 -4.27 -11.99 -8.00
CA CYS A 57 -4.46 -12.87 -9.14
C CYS A 57 -5.77 -13.66 -8.99
N THR A 58 -6.62 -13.61 -10.00
CA THR A 58 -7.81 -14.47 -10.13
C THR A 58 -7.55 -15.51 -11.23
N PRO A 59 -8.47 -16.47 -11.47
CA PRO A 59 -8.33 -17.38 -12.61
C PRO A 59 -8.21 -16.69 -13.97
N SER A 60 -8.81 -15.51 -14.16
CA SER A 60 -8.89 -14.85 -15.48
C SER A 60 -8.09 -13.55 -15.61
N ASN A 61 -7.74 -12.90 -14.50
CA ASN A 61 -7.15 -11.56 -14.53
C ASN A 61 -6.32 -11.25 -13.28
N VAL A 62 -5.68 -10.08 -13.28
CA VAL A 62 -5.07 -9.47 -12.09
C VAL A 62 -5.88 -8.23 -11.73
N ARG A 63 -6.40 -8.19 -10.51
CA ARG A 63 -7.01 -6.99 -9.92
C ARG A 63 -5.95 -6.23 -9.15
N ILE A 64 -5.81 -4.94 -9.43
CA ILE A 64 -4.86 -4.06 -8.76
C ILE A 64 -5.65 -3.01 -8.01
N THR A 65 -5.53 -3.01 -6.69
CA THR A 65 -6.23 -2.08 -5.80
C THR A 65 -5.26 -1.10 -5.16
N TYR A 66 -5.58 0.19 -5.23
CA TYR A 66 -4.99 1.25 -4.42
C TYR A 66 -5.96 1.60 -3.28
N PHE A 67 -5.52 1.46 -2.03
CA PHE A 67 -6.36 1.75 -0.87
C PHE A 67 -6.18 3.18 -0.38
N GLY A 68 -7.31 3.80 -0.02
CA GLY A 68 -7.32 5.11 0.63
C GLY A 68 -6.89 6.27 -0.27
N ALA A 69 -7.18 6.20 -1.57
CA ALA A 69 -6.94 7.29 -2.49
C ALA A 69 -7.78 8.52 -2.09
N THR A 70 -7.10 9.62 -1.79
CA THR A 70 -7.73 10.91 -1.44
C THR A 70 -7.46 11.95 -2.51
N GLU A 71 -8.15 13.09 -2.40
CA GLU A 71 -7.99 14.25 -3.28
C GLU A 71 -8.26 13.96 -4.77
N LEU A 72 -9.10 12.97 -5.07
CA LEU A 72 -9.47 12.66 -6.45
C LEU A 72 -10.13 13.87 -7.11
N LEU A 73 -9.84 14.06 -8.40
CA LEU A 73 -10.45 15.08 -9.24
C LEU A 73 -11.42 14.42 -10.22
N ASP A 74 -12.60 14.99 -10.38
CA ASP A 74 -13.46 14.63 -11.50
C ASP A 74 -12.96 15.34 -12.76
N ILE A 75 -12.46 14.57 -13.72
CA ILE A 75 -11.90 15.13 -14.95
C ILE A 75 -12.94 15.85 -15.84
N GLN A 76 -14.24 15.58 -15.65
CA GLN A 76 -15.31 16.20 -16.42
C GLN A 76 -15.64 17.60 -15.89
N THR A 77 -15.60 17.77 -14.57
CA THR A 77 -15.98 19.04 -13.91
C THR A 77 -14.78 19.84 -13.41
N GLY A 78 -13.60 19.21 -13.30
CA GLY A 78 -12.40 19.77 -12.69
C GLY A 78 -12.47 19.91 -11.17
N GLN A 79 -13.52 19.41 -10.52
CA GLN A 79 -13.73 19.57 -9.09
C GLN A 79 -13.13 18.41 -8.28
N LYS A 80 -12.68 18.71 -7.06
CA LYS A 80 -12.30 17.68 -6.10
C LYS A 80 -13.53 16.89 -5.65
N ILE A 81 -13.36 15.58 -5.56
CA ILE A 81 -14.34 14.65 -4.98
C ILE A 81 -14.09 14.56 -3.47
N ASP A 82 -15.19 14.55 -2.72
CA ASP A 82 -15.17 14.37 -1.27
C ASP A 82 -14.59 12.99 -0.90
N ASP A 83 -13.82 12.95 0.18
CA ASP A 83 -13.13 11.76 0.68
C ASP A 83 -13.66 11.32 2.06
N ALA A 84 -14.72 11.97 2.55
CA ALA A 84 -15.40 11.63 3.79
C ALA A 84 -16.30 10.38 3.66
N PRO A 85 -16.55 9.64 4.77
CA PRO A 85 -17.49 8.54 4.78
C PRO A 85 -18.89 8.97 4.30
N GLY A 86 -19.46 8.22 3.34
CA GLY A 86 -20.76 8.51 2.75
C GLY A 86 -20.73 9.46 1.56
N ALA A 87 -19.55 9.95 1.15
CA ALA A 87 -19.37 10.64 -0.12
C ALA A 87 -19.70 9.72 -1.32
N THR A 88 -19.97 10.33 -2.47
CA THR A 88 -20.22 9.63 -3.74
C THR A 88 -19.11 9.95 -4.73
N ILE A 89 -18.53 8.91 -5.33
CA ILE A 89 -17.54 9.07 -6.40
C ILE A 89 -18.24 9.20 -7.76
N THR A 90 -17.70 10.05 -8.62
CA THR A 90 -18.17 10.18 -10.00
C THR A 90 -17.34 9.29 -10.94
N PRO A 91 -17.90 8.87 -12.09
CA PRO A 91 -17.14 8.10 -13.07
C PRO A 91 -15.86 8.80 -13.55
N GLY A 92 -15.89 10.13 -13.66
CA GLY A 92 -14.73 10.94 -14.07
C GLY A 92 -13.58 10.95 -13.06
N ALA A 93 -13.85 10.65 -11.78
CA ALA A 93 -12.83 10.54 -10.74
C ALA A 93 -12.38 9.08 -10.50
N SER A 94 -13.18 8.11 -10.95
CA SER A 94 -12.91 6.68 -10.79
C SER A 94 -12.04 6.15 -11.93
N VAL A 95 -10.84 6.71 -12.09
CA VAL A 95 -9.84 6.23 -13.06
C VAL A 95 -8.48 6.05 -12.41
N MET A 96 -7.76 5.03 -12.87
CA MET A 96 -6.42 4.71 -12.39
C MET A 96 -5.56 4.14 -13.51
N ALA A 97 -4.25 4.36 -13.42
CA ALA A 97 -3.27 3.77 -14.34
C ALA A 97 -2.15 3.09 -13.55
N LEU A 98 -1.72 1.92 -14.01
CA LEU A 98 -0.47 1.31 -13.58
C LEU A 98 0.68 1.87 -14.42
N TYR A 99 1.73 2.35 -13.76
CA TYR A 99 2.88 2.94 -14.41
C TYR A 99 4.19 2.34 -13.89
N THR A 100 5.09 2.07 -14.82
CA THR A 100 6.36 1.36 -14.54
C THR A 100 7.59 2.21 -14.89
N GLY A 101 7.42 3.53 -15.06
CA GLY A 101 8.52 4.44 -15.40
C GLY A 101 8.85 4.52 -16.89
N LYS A 102 8.05 3.90 -17.78
CA LYS A 102 8.26 3.92 -19.23
C LYS A 102 6.97 4.23 -19.98
N GLY A 103 7.08 5.11 -20.97
CA GLY A 103 5.93 5.57 -21.76
C GLY A 103 5.03 6.53 -20.99
N SER A 104 3.80 6.68 -21.46
CA SER A 104 2.74 7.41 -20.77
C SER A 104 1.88 6.45 -19.95
N PRO A 105 1.37 6.85 -18.78
CA PRO A 105 0.36 6.06 -18.05
C PRO A 105 -0.89 5.85 -18.92
N ASP A 106 -1.39 4.62 -18.94
CA ASP A 106 -2.64 4.28 -19.62
C ASP A 106 -3.77 4.25 -18.59
N PHE A 107 -4.59 5.30 -18.58
CA PHE A 107 -5.69 5.43 -17.62
C PHE A 107 -6.89 4.61 -18.06
N MET A 108 -7.41 3.84 -17.12
CA MET A 108 -8.62 3.03 -17.32
C MET A 108 -9.63 3.29 -16.22
N ALA A 109 -10.89 2.96 -16.51
CA ALA A 109 -11.94 2.99 -15.51
C ALA A 109 -11.59 2.05 -14.35
N ALA A 110 -11.70 2.57 -13.14
CA ALA A 110 -11.53 1.82 -11.91
C ALA A 110 -12.91 1.55 -11.30
N GLU A 111 -13.05 0.41 -10.64
CA GLU A 111 -14.07 0.21 -9.62
C GLU A 111 -13.67 1.01 -8.38
N ALA A 112 -14.62 1.73 -7.80
CA ALA A 112 -14.38 2.53 -6.62
C ALA A 112 -15.34 2.17 -5.49
N VAL A 113 -14.77 1.95 -4.31
CA VAL A 113 -15.50 1.67 -3.08
C VAL A 113 -15.00 2.62 -2.00
N ALA A 114 -15.89 3.15 -1.17
CA ALA A 114 -15.49 3.98 -0.05
C ALA A 114 -14.54 3.21 0.89
N ASN A 115 -13.43 3.83 1.28
CA ASN A 115 -12.51 3.26 2.25
C ASN A 115 -13.08 3.45 3.66
N ALA A 116 -12.92 2.44 4.53
CA ALA A 116 -13.48 2.45 5.89
C ALA A 116 -12.86 3.54 6.79
N THR A 117 -11.65 4.01 6.48
CA THR A 117 -10.96 5.05 7.23
C THR A 117 -11.11 6.41 6.55
N LYS A 118 -10.67 6.52 5.28
CA LYS A 118 -10.72 7.76 4.51
C LYS A 118 -10.45 7.51 3.03
N GLY A 119 -11.14 8.23 2.14
CA GLY A 119 -10.91 8.18 0.71
C GLY A 119 -11.51 6.96 0.02
N TRP A 120 -10.90 6.54 -1.08
CA TRP A 120 -11.46 5.58 -2.01
C TRP A 120 -10.50 4.41 -2.26
N ASN A 121 -11.04 3.20 -2.27
CA ASN A 121 -10.34 2.03 -2.78
C ASN A 121 -10.61 1.95 -4.28
N LEU A 122 -9.59 2.16 -5.10
CA LEU A 122 -9.69 2.12 -6.56
C LEU A 122 -9.10 0.82 -7.08
N THR A 123 -9.86 0.09 -7.90
CA THR A 123 -9.43 -1.20 -8.47
C THR A 123 -9.51 -1.19 -9.98
N ILE A 124 -8.38 -1.48 -10.65
CA ILE A 124 -8.35 -1.77 -12.08
C ILE A 124 -8.15 -3.26 -12.32
N THR A 125 -8.59 -3.73 -13.47
CA THR A 125 -8.47 -5.14 -13.87
C THR A 125 -7.63 -5.23 -15.14
N LEU A 126 -6.54 -5.97 -15.06
CA LEU A 126 -5.65 -6.23 -16.19
C LEU A 126 -5.71 -7.71 -16.59
N ALA A 127 -5.60 -7.99 -17.88
CA ALA A 127 -5.40 -9.36 -18.34
C ALA A 127 -4.08 -9.92 -17.78
N LYS A 128 -4.01 -11.23 -17.52
CA LYS A 128 -2.79 -11.86 -16.97
C LYS A 128 -1.55 -11.65 -17.85
N ASP A 129 -1.74 -11.50 -19.15
CA ASP A 129 -0.68 -11.27 -20.13
C ASP A 129 -0.42 -9.80 -20.44
N ASP A 130 -1.09 -8.88 -19.75
CA ASP A 130 -0.98 -7.44 -19.96
C ASP A 130 0.47 -6.96 -19.93
N LYS A 131 0.80 -6.07 -20.88
CA LYS A 131 2.16 -5.57 -21.07
C LYS A 131 2.66 -4.81 -19.84
N GLN A 132 1.80 -4.07 -19.14
CA GLN A 132 2.18 -3.30 -17.96
C GLN A 132 2.60 -4.23 -16.82
N LEU A 133 1.89 -5.34 -16.60
CA LEU A 133 2.27 -6.36 -15.61
C LEU A 133 3.67 -6.93 -15.88
N ARG A 134 3.93 -7.33 -17.14
CA ARG A 134 5.24 -7.86 -17.55
C ARG A 134 6.37 -6.84 -17.42
N GLN A 135 6.06 -5.54 -17.46
CA GLN A 135 7.06 -4.49 -17.32
C GLN A 135 7.48 -4.26 -15.86
N ILE A 136 6.63 -4.58 -14.87
CA ILE A 136 6.95 -4.35 -13.44
C ILE A 136 8.24 -5.07 -13.06
N GLU A 137 8.43 -6.31 -13.52
CA GLU A 137 9.62 -7.14 -13.22
C GLU A 137 10.96 -6.50 -13.58
N LYS A 138 10.95 -5.58 -14.55
CA LYS A 138 12.13 -4.91 -15.11
C LYS A 138 12.25 -3.46 -14.64
N SER A 139 11.30 -3.00 -13.84
CA SER A 139 11.15 -1.59 -13.50
C SER A 139 11.71 -1.32 -12.11
N LYS A 140 12.42 -0.20 -11.98
CA LYS A 140 12.95 0.25 -10.69
C LYS A 140 11.91 1.04 -9.88
N MET A 141 10.76 1.28 -10.47
CA MET A 141 9.68 2.05 -9.88
C MET A 141 8.36 1.47 -10.34
N LEU A 142 7.38 1.53 -9.46
CA LEU A 142 5.99 1.23 -9.71
C LEU A 142 5.15 2.40 -9.21
N SER A 143 4.14 2.79 -9.95
CA SER A 143 3.24 3.84 -9.53
C SER A 143 1.81 3.56 -9.95
N LEU A 144 0.86 3.88 -9.08
CA LEU A 144 -0.55 3.97 -9.43
C LEU A 144 -0.91 5.45 -9.52
N PHE A 145 -1.30 5.86 -10.72
CA PHE A 145 -1.78 7.22 -11.00
C PHE A 145 -3.28 7.24 -10.82
N THR A 146 -3.79 8.24 -10.12
CA THR A 146 -5.22 8.59 -10.08
C THR A 146 -5.41 9.99 -10.66
N THR A 147 -6.64 10.50 -10.69
CA THR A 147 -6.93 11.83 -11.23
C THR A 147 -6.39 13.00 -10.41
N GLY A 148 -6.13 12.79 -9.13
CA GLY A 148 -5.68 13.84 -8.22
C GLY A 148 -4.36 13.54 -7.51
N THR A 149 -4.00 12.27 -7.39
CA THR A 149 -2.84 11.85 -6.62
C THR A 149 -2.05 10.81 -7.40
N THR A 150 -0.73 10.82 -7.21
CA THR A 150 0.14 9.76 -7.71
C THR A 150 0.95 9.26 -6.53
N MET A 151 0.93 7.95 -6.29
CA MET A 151 1.87 7.32 -5.39
C MET A 151 2.86 6.52 -6.23
N ALA A 152 4.15 6.73 -5.99
CA ALA A 152 5.23 6.04 -6.65
C ALA A 152 6.10 5.35 -5.60
N VAL A 153 6.52 4.13 -5.90
CA VAL A 153 7.27 3.25 -5.01
C VAL A 153 8.48 2.76 -5.78
N GLU A 154 9.66 2.94 -5.20
CA GLU A 154 10.87 2.32 -5.72
C GLU A 154 10.83 0.81 -5.48
N LEU A 155 11.28 0.03 -6.46
CA LEU A 155 11.41 -1.41 -6.35
C LEU A 155 12.90 -1.75 -6.18
N SER A 156 13.25 -2.37 -5.06
CA SER A 156 14.58 -2.97 -4.86
C SER A 156 14.76 -4.22 -5.76
N SER A 157 15.93 -4.86 -5.68
CA SER A 157 16.13 -6.17 -6.32
C SER A 157 15.17 -7.23 -5.79
N ASP A 158 14.91 -7.17 -4.49
CA ASP A 158 14.16 -8.19 -3.75
C ASP A 158 12.66 -7.99 -4.00
N ASP A 159 12.19 -6.74 -4.03
CA ASP A 159 10.82 -6.43 -4.44
C ASP A 159 10.53 -6.89 -5.86
N ARG A 160 11.46 -6.65 -6.80
CA ARG A 160 11.33 -7.16 -8.16
C ARG A 160 11.33 -8.69 -8.21
N ALA A 161 11.99 -9.38 -7.28
CA ALA A 161 11.95 -10.84 -7.19
C ALA A 161 10.57 -11.32 -6.74
N LEU A 162 9.99 -10.68 -5.71
CA LEU A 162 8.61 -10.97 -5.27
C LEU A 162 7.59 -10.73 -6.37
N VAL A 163 7.72 -9.65 -7.14
CA VAL A 163 6.87 -9.39 -8.31
C VAL A 163 6.98 -10.51 -9.35
N ARG A 164 8.20 -10.97 -9.67
CA ARG A 164 8.40 -12.09 -10.62
C ARG A 164 7.75 -13.36 -10.10
N ASP A 165 7.88 -13.65 -8.81
CA ASP A 165 7.28 -14.84 -8.20
C ASP A 165 5.76 -14.77 -8.21
N PHE A 166 5.17 -13.60 -7.93
CA PHE A 166 3.75 -13.35 -8.08
C PHE A 166 3.27 -13.63 -9.51
N LEU A 167 3.91 -13.02 -10.52
CA LEU A 167 3.51 -13.16 -11.93
C LEU A 167 3.68 -14.59 -12.42
N LYS A 168 4.76 -15.27 -12.03
CA LYS A 168 4.98 -16.69 -12.33
C LYS A 168 3.85 -17.55 -11.78
N GLN A 169 3.51 -17.40 -10.50
CA GLN A 169 2.42 -18.15 -9.87
C GLN A 169 1.06 -17.84 -10.52
N CYS A 170 0.81 -16.58 -10.85
CA CYS A 170 -0.42 -16.15 -11.50
C CYS A 170 -0.59 -16.71 -12.92
N SER A 171 0.51 -16.88 -13.65
CA SER A 171 0.52 -17.44 -15.01
C SER A 171 0.44 -18.97 -15.07
N ALA A 172 0.74 -19.66 -13.98
CA ALA A 172 0.76 -21.13 -13.90
C ALA A 172 -0.65 -21.75 -13.75
N THR A 173 -1.70 -20.93 -13.77
CA THR A 173 -3.09 -21.25 -13.46
C THR A 173 -4.02 -20.70 -14.52
#